data_AF-A0A1J5PLX2-F1
#
_entry.id   AF-A0A1J5PLX2-F1
#
_cell.length_a   1.000
_cell.length_b   1.000
_cell.length_c   1.000
_cell.angle_alpha   90.00
_cell.angle_beta   90.00
_cell.angle_gamma   90.00
#
_symmetry.space_group_name_H-M   'P 1'
#
loop_
_entity.id
_entity.type
_entity.pdbx_description
1 polymer ?
#
loop_
_entity_poly.entity_id
_entity_poly.type
_entity_poly.pdbx_seq_one_letter_code
_entity_poly.pdbx_strand_id
1 'polypeptide(L)'
;MVKTIARDLTVISGDITEGKGLNIGYFAQQELDVLRPNETPLEHMISLVKVLNAAGKIAGQATREQDLRSFLGTFNFSGDMVKQAVGSMSGGEKARLVLCMIVWQRPNLLLLDEPTNHLDLATREALAMALNEFEGTVMLVSHDRSLLRSVCDEFWMVSRGGIEPFDGDLDDYQRYLLDQAKRQREAIREASSAAAKAERKAQTDAAALQAKVKPRAAPSGSLKRKLADIEAHMATLQAEGTALEGHLCQNPPPADFASQGKRLKTVNEELQALEEQWLEVSAEIESTIAM
;
A
#
# COMPACT_ATOMS: atom_id res chain seq x y z
N MET A 1 0.96 -10.58 13.98
CA MET A 1 1.03 -11.91 14.60
C MET A 1 2.21 -12.01 15.58
N VAL A 2 3.46 -11.84 15.13
CA VAL A 2 4.66 -11.98 16.01
C VAL A 2 4.51 -11.21 17.31
N LYS A 3 4.12 -9.93 17.24
CA LYS A 3 3.83 -9.08 18.41
C LYS A 3 2.72 -9.61 19.33
N THR A 4 1.72 -10.28 18.79
CA THR A 4 0.65 -10.92 19.59
C THR A 4 1.19 -12.13 20.35
N ILE A 5 2.03 -12.95 19.72
CA ILE A 5 2.70 -14.10 20.36
C ILE A 5 3.73 -13.61 21.39
N ALA A 6 4.42 -12.51 21.10
CA ALA A 6 5.36 -11.85 22.01
C ALA A 6 4.68 -11.18 23.22
N ARG A 7 3.34 -11.16 23.27
CA ARG A 7 2.50 -10.50 24.30
C ARG A 7 2.53 -8.97 24.27
N ASP A 8 3.01 -8.36 23.19
CA ASP A 8 2.98 -6.91 22.98
C ASP A 8 1.59 -6.41 22.54
N LEU A 9 0.82 -7.27 21.87
CA LEU A 9 -0.52 -6.96 21.38
C LEU A 9 -1.54 -7.96 21.90
N THR A 10 -2.71 -7.44 22.29
CA THR A 10 -3.84 -8.27 22.69
C THR A 10 -4.47 -8.97 21.50
N VAL A 11 -5.02 -10.15 21.75
CA VAL A 11 -5.79 -10.90 20.75
C VAL A 11 -7.12 -10.19 20.53
N ILE A 12 -7.45 -9.95 19.26
CA ILE A 12 -8.71 -9.29 18.87
C ILE A 12 -9.88 -10.28 18.96
N SER A 13 -9.66 -11.53 18.53
CA SER A 13 -10.64 -12.63 18.61
C SER A 13 -9.94 -14.00 18.56
N GLY A 14 -10.58 -15.03 19.11
CA GLY A 14 -10.02 -16.38 19.26
C GLY A 14 -9.21 -16.55 20.54
N ASP A 15 -8.66 -17.76 20.73
CA ASP A 15 -7.93 -18.15 21.93
C ASP A 15 -6.48 -18.55 21.59
N ILE A 16 -5.54 -18.13 22.43
CA ILE A 16 -4.14 -18.60 22.39
C ILE A 16 -3.94 -19.56 23.56
N THR A 17 -3.53 -20.79 23.26
CA THR A 17 -3.19 -21.80 24.28
C THR A 17 -1.69 -21.95 24.36
N GLU A 18 -1.11 -21.61 25.51
CA GLU A 18 0.33 -21.71 25.76
C GLU A 18 0.66 -22.95 26.62
N GLY A 19 1.80 -23.58 26.34
CA GLY A 19 2.32 -24.67 27.16
C GLY A 19 2.82 -24.17 28.52
N LYS A 20 2.68 -25.00 29.56
CA LYS A 20 3.26 -24.71 30.88
C LYS A 20 4.79 -24.64 30.76
N GLY A 21 5.37 -23.47 31.09
CA GLY A 21 6.81 -23.25 31.02
C GLY A 21 7.30 -22.55 29.75
N LEU A 22 6.41 -22.03 28.89
CA LEU A 22 6.79 -21.19 27.75
C LEU A 22 7.60 -19.97 28.21
N ASN A 23 8.82 -19.85 27.70
CA ASN A 23 9.75 -18.75 27.92
C ASN A 23 10.12 -18.15 26.55
N ILE A 24 9.55 -16.99 26.26
CA ILE A 24 9.68 -16.34 24.97
C ILE A 24 10.82 -15.33 25.03
N GLY A 25 11.79 -15.45 24.12
CA GLY A 25 12.73 -14.38 23.79
C GLY A 25 12.22 -13.66 22.55
N TYR A 26 12.11 -12.34 22.58
CA TYR A 26 11.65 -11.56 21.43
C TYR A 26 12.73 -10.56 21.02
N PHE A 27 13.14 -10.60 19.76
CA PHE A 27 14.08 -9.67 19.16
C PHE A 27 13.36 -8.85 18.10
N ALA A 28 13.18 -7.57 18.38
CA ALA A 28 12.65 -6.59 17.46
C ALA A 28 13.53 -5.33 17.45
N GLN A 29 13.40 -4.50 16.42
CA GLN A 29 14.18 -3.27 16.25
C GLN A 29 14.16 -2.31 17.47
N GLN A 30 13.16 -2.40 18.35
CA GLN A 30 13.03 -1.56 19.55
C GLN A 30 13.89 -2.02 20.74
N GLU A 31 14.49 -3.22 20.70
CA GLU A 31 15.34 -3.72 21.80
C GLU A 31 16.71 -3.02 21.89
N LEU A 32 17.13 -2.29 20.85
CA LEU A 32 18.35 -1.48 20.89
C LEU A 32 18.28 -0.37 21.95
N ASP A 33 17.07 0.08 22.32
CA ASP A 33 16.84 1.08 23.37
C ASP A 33 17.01 0.52 24.80
N VAL A 34 17.10 -0.81 24.95
CA VAL A 34 17.37 -1.49 26.24
C VAL A 34 18.84 -1.34 26.65
N LEU A 35 19.73 -1.07 25.68
CA LEU A 35 21.16 -0.95 25.93
C LEU A 35 21.50 0.35 26.66
N ARG A 36 22.28 0.21 27.73
CA ARG A 36 22.75 1.33 28.55
C ARG A 36 24.05 1.88 27.96
N PRO A 37 24.06 3.12 27.42
CA PRO A 37 25.21 3.62 26.64
C PRO A 37 26.52 3.71 27.42
N ASN A 38 26.46 3.84 28.74
CA ASN A 38 27.61 4.02 29.60
C ASN A 38 28.19 2.69 30.14
N GLU A 39 27.48 1.57 29.93
CA GLU A 39 27.91 0.25 30.39
C GLU A 39 28.64 -0.48 29.25
N THR A 40 29.51 -1.41 29.62
CA THR A 40 30.22 -2.32 28.72
C THR A 40 29.37 -3.56 28.39
N PRO A 41 29.70 -4.31 27.32
CA PRO A 41 29.03 -5.59 27.02
C PRO A 41 29.03 -6.57 28.20
N LEU A 42 30.13 -6.63 28.95
CA LEU A 42 30.25 -7.51 30.11
C LEU A 42 29.35 -7.06 31.27
N GLU A 43 29.25 -5.76 31.53
CA GLU A 43 28.36 -5.21 32.55
C GLU A 43 26.89 -5.48 32.24
N HIS A 44 26.50 -5.43 30.97
CA HIS A 44 25.15 -5.82 30.53
C HIS A 44 24.85 -7.28 30.86
N MET A 45 25.77 -8.19 30.56
CA MET A 45 25.62 -9.62 30.88
C MET A 45 25.55 -9.86 32.39
N ILE A 46 26.38 -9.19 33.18
CA ILE A 46 26.35 -9.28 34.65
C ILE A 46 25.02 -8.74 35.20
N SER A 47 24.53 -7.62 34.66
CA SER A 47 23.25 -7.02 35.04
C SER A 47 22.08 -7.96 34.72
N LEU A 48 22.09 -8.55 33.52
CA LEU A 48 21.12 -9.55 33.08
C LEU A 48 21.10 -10.77 34.00
N VAL A 49 22.27 -11.32 34.33
CA VAL A 49 22.41 -12.44 35.29
C VAL A 49 21.79 -12.07 36.63
N LYS A 50 22.07 -10.87 37.17
CA LYS A 50 21.50 -10.42 38.45
C LYS A 50 19.97 -10.37 38.41
N VAL A 51 19.40 -9.80 37.34
CA VAL A 51 17.94 -9.69 37.16
C VAL A 51 17.30 -11.06 37.08
N LEU A 52 17.86 -11.97 36.28
CA LEU A 52 17.30 -13.31 36.09
C LEU A 52 17.50 -14.21 37.31
N ASN A 53 18.60 -14.04 38.04
CA ASN A 53 18.82 -14.73 39.31
C ASN A 53 17.76 -14.31 40.34
N ALA A 54 17.49 -12.99 40.45
CA ALA A 54 16.44 -12.47 41.33
C ALA A 54 15.04 -12.97 40.92
N ALA A 55 14.80 -13.17 39.62
CA ALA A 55 13.56 -13.72 39.10
C ALA A 55 13.47 -15.26 39.19
N GLY A 56 14.50 -15.94 39.68
CA GLY A 56 14.55 -17.41 39.74
C GLY A 56 14.55 -18.10 38.37
N LYS A 57 14.96 -17.39 37.31
CA LYS A 57 14.92 -17.86 35.92
C LYS A 57 16.24 -18.47 35.43
N ILE A 58 17.27 -18.54 36.27
CA ILE A 58 18.55 -19.18 35.93
C ILE A 58 18.43 -20.69 36.15
N ALA A 59 18.54 -21.45 35.05
CA ALA A 59 18.51 -22.91 35.08
C ALA A 59 19.83 -23.47 34.52
N GLY A 60 20.80 -23.72 35.40
CA GLY A 60 22.07 -24.40 35.03
C GLY A 60 23.03 -23.59 34.14
N GLN A 61 22.79 -22.29 33.93
CA GLN A 61 23.69 -21.43 33.17
C GLN A 61 24.93 -21.05 33.98
N ALA A 62 26.05 -20.92 33.29
CA ALA A 62 27.30 -20.48 33.89
C ALA A 62 27.26 -18.95 34.13
N THR A 63 27.35 -18.55 35.41
CA THR A 63 27.17 -17.15 35.84
C THR A 63 28.47 -16.45 36.23
N ARG A 64 29.62 -17.12 36.15
CA ARG A 64 30.91 -16.51 36.49
C ARG A 64 31.32 -15.54 35.40
N GLU A 65 32.03 -14.48 35.78
CA GLU A 65 32.51 -13.46 34.83
C GLU A 65 33.32 -14.06 33.67
N GLN A 66 34.17 -15.06 33.97
CA GLN A 66 34.97 -15.74 32.94
C GLN A 66 34.09 -16.46 31.92
N ASP A 67 33.00 -17.09 32.35
CA ASP A 67 32.08 -17.82 31.48
C ASP A 67 31.30 -16.84 30.58
N LEU A 68 30.85 -15.71 31.16
CA LEU A 68 30.21 -14.63 30.41
C LEU A 68 31.15 -14.01 29.37
N ARG A 69 32.43 -13.84 29.71
CA ARG A 69 33.46 -13.34 28.80
C ARG A 69 33.73 -14.34 27.66
N SER A 70 33.79 -15.63 27.96
CA SER A 70 33.91 -16.69 26.96
C SER A 70 32.71 -16.72 26.02
N PHE A 71 31.49 -16.56 26.55
CA PHE A 71 30.26 -16.50 25.76
C PHE A 71 30.19 -15.23 24.89
N LEU A 72 30.56 -14.07 25.43
CA LEU A 72 30.72 -12.85 24.62
C LEU A 72 31.72 -13.05 23.47
N GLY A 73 32.79 -13.82 23.70
CA GLY A 73 33.78 -14.19 22.69
C GLY A 73 33.21 -14.97 21.50
N THR A 74 32.18 -15.82 21.68
CA THR A 74 31.54 -16.55 20.56
C THR A 74 30.76 -15.61 19.65
N PHE A 75 30.33 -14.46 20.18
CA PHE A 75 29.73 -13.36 19.43
C PHE A 75 30.76 -12.31 19.02
N ASN A 76 32.04 -12.67 18.85
CA ASN A 76 33.12 -11.76 18.43
C ASN A 76 33.39 -10.57 19.37
N PHE A 77 32.83 -10.53 20.59
CA PHE A 77 33.21 -9.53 21.59
C PHE A 77 34.50 -9.98 22.28
N SER A 78 35.64 -9.62 21.71
CA SER A 78 36.97 -9.99 22.23
C SER A 78 37.85 -8.77 22.50
N GLY A 79 38.89 -8.98 23.32
CA GLY A 79 39.89 -7.94 23.61
C GLY A 79 39.29 -6.67 24.21
N ASP A 80 39.57 -5.54 23.56
CA ASP A 80 39.17 -4.21 24.01
C ASP A 80 37.68 -3.91 23.82
N MET A 81 36.99 -4.62 22.92
CA MET A 81 35.54 -4.43 22.70
C MET A 81 34.71 -4.80 23.93
N VAL A 82 35.17 -5.74 24.75
CA VAL A 82 34.49 -6.12 26.00
C VAL A 82 34.57 -5.00 27.04
N LYS A 83 35.53 -4.08 26.91
CA LYS A 83 35.76 -2.94 27.81
C LYS A 83 35.25 -1.62 27.23
N GLN A 84 34.81 -1.62 25.97
CA GLN A 84 34.27 -0.44 25.30
C GLN A 84 32.85 -0.16 25.79
N ALA A 85 32.53 1.12 25.97
CA ALA A 85 31.17 1.54 26.32
C ALA A 85 30.22 1.31 25.14
N VAL A 86 29.03 0.79 25.41
CA VAL A 86 28.05 0.45 24.36
C VAL A 86 27.63 1.68 23.55
N GLY A 87 27.67 2.88 24.13
CA GLY A 87 27.37 4.13 23.45
C GLY A 87 28.23 4.40 22.21
N SER A 88 29.51 3.99 22.21
CA SER A 88 30.42 4.20 21.08
C SER A 88 30.41 3.06 20.06
N MET A 89 29.62 2.01 20.29
CA MET A 89 29.50 0.87 19.39
C MET A 89 28.61 1.19 18.18
N SER A 90 28.92 0.56 17.05
CA SER A 90 28.10 0.60 15.84
C SER A 90 26.73 -0.07 16.06
N GLY A 91 25.78 0.20 15.17
CA GLY A 91 24.45 -0.44 15.23
C GLY A 91 24.50 -1.96 15.16
N GLY A 92 25.39 -2.52 14.33
CA GLY A 92 25.56 -3.98 14.20
C GLY A 92 26.16 -4.62 15.45
N GLU A 93 27.13 -3.95 16.08
CA GLU A 93 27.70 -4.36 17.36
C GLU A 93 26.68 -4.34 18.51
N LYS A 94 25.84 -3.30 18.57
CA LYS A 94 24.73 -3.21 19.53
C LYS A 94 23.73 -4.34 19.33
N ALA A 95 23.32 -4.60 18.09
CA ALA A 95 22.38 -5.67 17.78
C ALA A 95 22.94 -7.06 18.14
N ARG A 96 24.24 -7.28 17.92
CA ARG A 96 24.94 -8.51 18.32
C ARG A 96 24.96 -8.71 19.84
N LEU A 97 25.08 -7.62 20.61
CA LEU A 97 25.05 -7.67 22.07
C LEU A 97 23.67 -8.06 22.57
N VAL A 98 22.62 -7.44 22.02
CA VAL A 98 21.22 -7.80 22.34
C VAL A 98 20.95 -9.27 22.01
N LEU A 99 21.39 -9.74 20.83
CA LEU A 99 21.27 -11.14 20.45
C LEU A 99 21.97 -12.07 21.44
N CYS A 100 23.22 -11.75 21.82
CA CYS A 100 23.98 -12.49 22.82
C CYS A 100 23.21 -12.58 24.15
N MET A 101 22.66 -11.47 24.62
CA MET A 101 21.85 -11.40 25.84
C MET A 101 20.60 -12.28 25.76
N ILE A 102 19.92 -12.35 24.63
CA ILE A 102 18.71 -13.18 24.47
C ILE A 102 19.07 -14.66 24.39
N VAL A 103 20.08 -15.03 23.58
CA VAL A 103 20.51 -16.43 23.42
C VAL A 103 21.01 -16.98 24.76
N TRP A 104 21.73 -16.17 25.55
CA TRP A 104 22.19 -16.56 26.88
C TRP A 104 21.04 -16.98 27.80
N GLN A 105 19.86 -16.34 27.68
CA GLN A 105 18.68 -16.64 28.49
C GLN A 105 18.07 -18.02 28.21
N ARG A 106 18.47 -18.69 27.12
CA ARG A 106 17.91 -19.97 26.66
C ARG A 106 16.38 -19.96 26.67
N PRO A 107 15.72 -19.03 25.94
CA PRO A 107 14.29 -19.14 25.71
C PRO A 107 13.95 -20.48 25.06
N ASN A 108 12.73 -20.98 25.23
CA ASN A 108 12.27 -22.16 24.48
C ASN A 108 11.53 -21.77 23.20
N LEU A 109 11.13 -20.49 23.07
CA LEU A 109 10.64 -19.89 21.85
C LEU A 109 11.36 -18.57 21.60
N LEU A 110 12.11 -18.49 20.50
CA LEU A 110 12.77 -17.27 20.05
C LEU A 110 11.99 -16.66 18.88
N LEU A 111 11.53 -15.43 19.05
CA LEU A 111 10.78 -14.67 18.05
C LEU A 111 11.69 -13.59 17.47
N LEU A 112 11.91 -13.62 16.16
CA LEU A 112 12.78 -12.67 15.47
C LEU A 112 11.98 -11.97 14.38
N ASP A 113 11.75 -10.66 14.50
CA ASP A 113 11.05 -9.86 13.50
C ASP A 113 12.04 -8.94 12.77
N GLU A 114 12.34 -9.26 11.52
CA GLU A 114 13.30 -8.59 10.64
C GLU A 114 14.69 -8.37 11.28
N PRO A 115 15.36 -9.44 11.76
CA PRO A 115 16.58 -9.30 12.54
C PRO A 115 17.78 -8.78 11.72
N THR A 116 17.72 -8.84 10.39
CA THR A 116 18.82 -8.43 9.50
C THR A 116 18.82 -6.95 9.16
N ASN A 117 17.74 -6.23 9.48
CA ASN A 117 17.66 -4.80 9.23
C ASN A 117 18.68 -4.13 10.15
N HIS A 118 19.74 -3.52 9.58
CA HIS A 118 20.89 -2.93 10.28
C HIS A 118 22.04 -3.86 10.70
N LEU A 119 22.04 -5.14 10.28
CA LEU A 119 23.19 -6.03 10.50
C LEU A 119 24.17 -6.01 9.33
N ASP A 120 25.46 -5.93 9.65
CA ASP A 120 26.53 -6.19 8.68
C ASP A 120 26.62 -7.70 8.35
N LEU A 121 27.41 -8.04 7.32
CA LEU A 121 27.55 -9.43 6.86
C LEU A 121 28.06 -10.36 7.97
N ALA A 122 29.09 -9.93 8.70
CA ALA A 122 29.69 -10.73 9.78
C ALA A 122 28.69 -10.99 10.92
N THR A 123 27.83 -10.04 11.26
CA THR A 123 26.81 -10.23 12.30
C THR A 123 25.68 -11.13 11.81
N ARG A 124 25.35 -11.12 10.52
CA ARG A 124 24.37 -12.06 9.93
C ARG A 124 24.87 -13.51 9.96
N GLU A 125 26.15 -13.73 9.65
CA GLU A 125 26.77 -15.05 9.76
C GLU A 125 26.80 -15.55 11.21
N ALA A 126 27.17 -14.69 12.16
CA ALA A 126 27.12 -15.02 13.58
C ALA A 126 25.70 -15.33 14.07
N LEU A 127 24.70 -14.58 13.60
CA LEU A 127 23.29 -14.85 13.87
C LEU A 127 22.87 -16.21 13.32
N ALA A 128 23.19 -16.51 12.06
CA ALA A 128 22.86 -17.80 11.46
C ALA A 128 23.49 -18.98 12.24
N MET A 129 24.77 -18.86 12.63
CA MET A 129 25.44 -19.88 13.44
C MET A 129 24.79 -20.04 14.82
N ALA A 130 24.50 -18.93 15.52
CA ALA A 130 23.87 -18.95 16.83
C ALA A 130 22.46 -19.53 16.80
N LEU A 131 21.68 -19.26 15.75
CA LEU A 131 20.34 -19.82 15.58
C LEU A 131 20.39 -21.31 15.23
N ASN A 132 21.40 -21.76 14.49
CA ASN A 132 21.59 -23.18 14.20
C ASN A 132 22.02 -24.02 15.42
N GLU A 133 22.72 -23.41 16.38
CA GLU A 133 23.09 -24.08 17.64
C GLU A 133 21.98 -23.98 18.71
N PHE A 134 20.93 -23.20 18.45
CA PHE A 134 19.86 -22.98 19.41
C PHE A 134 18.94 -24.21 19.50
N GLU A 135 18.91 -24.86 20.67
CA GLU A 135 18.11 -26.07 20.92
C GLU A 135 16.60 -25.82 21.14
N GLY A 136 16.14 -24.57 21.02
CA GLY A 136 14.74 -24.18 21.17
C GLY A 136 14.01 -23.98 19.84
N THR A 137 12.73 -23.59 19.90
CA THR A 137 11.96 -23.24 18.71
C THR A 137 12.26 -21.81 18.28
N VAL A 138 12.56 -21.60 16.98
CA VAL A 138 12.75 -20.26 16.42
C VAL A 138 11.62 -19.94 15.46
N MET A 139 10.97 -18.78 15.64
CA MET A 139 10.06 -18.20 14.68
C MET A 139 10.71 -16.95 14.10
N LEU A 140 11.13 -17.06 12.83
CA LEU A 140 11.87 -16.02 12.12
C LEU A 140 11.00 -15.40 11.03
N VAL A 141 10.89 -14.06 11.06
CA VAL A 141 10.34 -13.25 9.98
C VAL A 141 11.48 -12.44 9.39
N SER A 142 11.78 -12.63 8.11
CA SER A 142 12.85 -11.89 7.45
C SER A 142 12.62 -11.80 5.94
N HIS A 143 13.17 -10.77 5.31
CA HIS A 143 13.34 -10.70 3.85
C HIS A 143 14.68 -11.31 3.37
N ASP A 144 15.56 -11.74 4.27
CA ASP A 144 16.86 -12.33 3.95
C ASP A 144 16.76 -13.81 3.58
N ARG A 145 16.85 -14.10 2.28
CA ARG A 145 16.79 -15.47 1.76
C ARG A 145 17.95 -16.35 2.24
N SER A 146 19.14 -15.79 2.45
CA SER A 146 20.31 -16.58 2.84
C SER A 146 20.17 -17.07 4.28
N LEU A 147 19.71 -16.19 5.17
CA LEU A 147 19.44 -16.53 6.56
C LEU A 147 18.30 -17.55 6.66
N LEU A 148 17.16 -17.28 5.98
CA LEU A 148 16.01 -18.18 5.98
C LEU A 148 16.37 -19.58 5.48
N ARG A 149 17.13 -19.68 4.39
CA ARG A 149 17.58 -20.98 3.85
C ARG A 149 18.53 -21.72 4.79
N SER A 150 19.30 -20.99 5.59
CA SER A 150 20.33 -21.58 6.47
C SER A 150 19.80 -22.02 7.83
N VAL A 151 18.66 -21.48 8.27
CA VAL A 151 18.16 -21.61 9.66
C VAL A 151 16.77 -22.24 9.72
N CYS A 152 15.89 -21.99 8.75
CA CYS A 152 14.50 -22.45 8.83
C CYS A 152 14.33 -23.86 8.26
N ASP A 153 13.73 -24.74 9.04
CA ASP A 153 13.32 -26.09 8.60
C ASP A 153 11.98 -26.07 7.86
N GLU A 154 11.06 -25.19 8.27
CA GLU A 154 9.71 -25.09 7.75
C GLU A 154 9.36 -23.64 7.38
N PHE A 155 8.53 -23.50 6.34
CA PHE A 155 8.01 -22.20 5.90
C PHE A 155 6.52 -22.11 6.14
N TRP A 156 6.06 -20.94 6.58
CA TRP A 156 4.66 -20.63 6.78
C TRP A 156 4.29 -19.39 5.96
N MET A 157 3.26 -19.50 5.14
CA MET A 157 2.80 -18.41 4.29
C MET A 157 1.62 -17.69 4.93
N VAL A 158 1.77 -16.39 5.14
CA VAL A 158 0.67 -15.51 5.51
C VAL A 158 -0.04 -15.05 4.24
N SER A 159 -1.26 -15.54 4.00
CA SER A 159 -2.04 -15.13 2.83
C SER A 159 -3.54 -15.12 3.13
N ARG A 160 -4.29 -14.24 2.44
CA ARG A 160 -5.76 -14.19 2.49
C ARG A 160 -6.37 -14.09 3.91
N GLY A 161 -5.66 -13.47 4.84
CA GLY A 161 -6.10 -13.32 6.23
C GLY A 161 -5.86 -14.54 7.12
N GLY A 162 -5.15 -15.56 6.63
CA GLY A 162 -4.74 -16.75 7.38
C GLY A 162 -3.25 -17.05 7.23
N ILE A 163 -2.82 -18.14 7.88
CA ILE A 163 -1.44 -18.63 7.83
C ILE A 163 -1.51 -20.13 7.58
N GLU A 164 -0.81 -20.59 6.56
CA GLU A 164 -0.79 -21.99 6.15
C GLU A 164 0.66 -22.46 6.01
N PRO A 165 0.97 -23.73 6.32
CA PRO A 165 2.27 -24.32 5.98
C PRO A 165 2.53 -24.21 4.48
N PHE A 166 3.79 -23.97 4.12
CA PHE A 166 4.23 -23.90 2.74
C PHE A 166 5.21 -25.04 2.45
N ASP A 167 4.75 -26.04 1.69
CA ASP A 167 5.51 -27.26 1.36
C ASP A 167 6.61 -27.05 0.29
N GLY A 168 6.99 -25.80 0.00
CA GLY A 168 8.00 -25.46 -1.00
C GLY A 168 9.21 -24.74 -0.40
N ASP A 169 10.27 -24.62 -1.18
CA ASP A 169 11.44 -23.82 -0.79
C ASP A 169 11.27 -22.33 -1.14
N LEU A 170 12.25 -21.51 -0.78
CA LEU A 170 12.22 -20.07 -1.09
C LEU A 170 12.19 -19.77 -2.59
N ASP A 171 12.70 -20.66 -3.43
CA ASP A 171 12.69 -20.49 -4.89
C ASP A 171 11.29 -20.79 -5.45
N ASP A 172 10.60 -21.78 -4.90
CA ASP A 172 9.20 -22.08 -5.18
C ASP A 172 8.28 -20.95 -4.69
N TYR A 173 8.58 -20.33 -3.55
CA TYR A 173 7.88 -19.14 -3.10
C TYR A 173 8.05 -17.97 -4.09
N GLN A 174 9.26 -17.77 -4.61
CA GLN A 174 9.51 -16.75 -5.64
C GLN A 174 8.71 -17.04 -6.92
N ARG A 175 8.67 -18.29 -7.37
CA ARG A 175 7.85 -18.70 -8.53
C ARG A 175 6.37 -18.47 -8.27
N TYR A 176 5.89 -18.80 -7.08
CA TYR A 176 4.52 -18.56 -6.65
C TYR A 176 4.16 -17.08 -6.69
N LEU A 177 5.02 -16.19 -6.17
CA LEU A 177 4.82 -14.74 -6.23
C LEU A 177 4.78 -14.20 -7.67
N LEU A 178 5.66 -14.70 -8.54
CA LEU A 178 5.67 -14.33 -9.95
C LEU A 178 4.40 -14.80 -10.68
N ASP A 179 3.92 -16.00 -10.38
CA ASP A 179 2.69 -16.54 -10.97
C ASP A 179 1.43 -15.80 -10.46
N GLN A 180 1.37 -15.50 -9.17
CA GLN A 180 0.35 -14.64 -8.56
C GLN A 180 0.30 -13.26 -9.24
N ALA A 181 1.45 -12.60 -9.40
CA ALA A 181 1.52 -11.30 -10.06
C ALA A 181 1.08 -11.35 -11.53
N LYS A 182 1.40 -12.45 -12.23
CA LYS A 182 0.91 -12.68 -13.61
C LYS A 182 -0.60 -12.85 -13.64
N ARG A 183 -1.16 -13.74 -12.82
CA ARG A 183 -2.62 -13.97 -12.72
C ARG A 183 -3.38 -12.70 -12.36
N GLN A 184 -2.84 -11.87 -11.46
CA GLN A 184 -3.46 -10.60 -11.09
C GLN A 184 -3.46 -9.61 -12.27
N ARG A 185 -2.36 -9.51 -13.01
CA ARG A 185 -2.29 -8.69 -14.23
C ARG A 185 -3.24 -9.19 -15.32
N GLU A 186 -3.33 -10.51 -15.50
CA GLU A 186 -4.25 -11.12 -16.44
C GLU A 186 -5.70 -10.86 -16.03
N ALA A 187 -6.06 -11.01 -14.76
CA ALA A 187 -7.40 -10.71 -14.25
C ALA A 187 -7.77 -9.23 -14.43
N ILE A 188 -6.84 -8.29 -14.20
CA ILE A 188 -7.07 -6.87 -14.47
C ILE A 188 -7.24 -6.62 -15.98
N ARG A 189 -6.46 -7.28 -16.83
CA ARG A 189 -6.57 -7.18 -18.29
C ARG A 189 -7.88 -7.77 -18.80
N GLU A 190 -8.31 -8.89 -18.25
CA GLU A 190 -9.59 -9.51 -18.58
C GLU A 190 -10.75 -8.65 -18.10
N ALA A 191 -10.73 -8.15 -16.86
CA ALA A 191 -11.75 -7.26 -16.32
C ALA A 191 -11.89 -5.96 -17.14
N SER A 192 -10.76 -5.32 -17.51
CA SER A 192 -10.76 -4.14 -18.38
C SER A 192 -11.23 -4.45 -19.80
N SER A 193 -10.85 -5.60 -20.37
CA SER A 193 -11.34 -6.03 -21.68
C SER A 193 -12.85 -6.35 -21.67
N ALA A 194 -13.35 -6.94 -20.58
CA ALA A 194 -14.76 -7.26 -20.39
C ALA A 194 -15.59 -5.98 -20.21
N ALA A 195 -15.08 -5.00 -19.45
CA ALA A 195 -15.69 -3.68 -19.32
C ALA A 195 -15.76 -2.95 -20.67
N ALA A 196 -14.67 -2.91 -21.43
CA ALA A 196 -14.64 -2.30 -22.76
C ALA A 196 -15.58 -3.00 -23.76
N LYS A 197 -15.72 -4.32 -23.67
CA LYS A 197 -16.66 -5.09 -24.51
C LYS A 197 -18.12 -4.86 -24.11
N ALA A 198 -18.40 -4.71 -22.82
CA ALA A 198 -19.72 -4.37 -22.30
C ALA A 198 -20.15 -2.95 -22.73
N GLU A 199 -19.24 -1.96 -22.68
CA GLU A 199 -19.50 -0.60 -23.18
C GLU A 199 -19.78 -0.57 -24.68
N ARG A 200 -18.96 -1.27 -25.49
CA ARG A 200 -19.21 -1.38 -26.94
C ARG A 200 -20.54 -2.06 -27.26
N LYS A 201 -20.92 -3.08 -26.48
CA LYS A 201 -22.20 -3.76 -26.63
C LYS A 201 -23.38 -2.85 -26.26
N ALA A 202 -23.27 -2.09 -25.18
CA ALA A 202 -24.28 -1.11 -24.79
C ALA A 202 -24.45 0.01 -25.85
N GLN A 203 -23.35 0.48 -26.44
CA GLN A 203 -23.40 1.48 -27.53
C GLN A 203 -24.02 0.92 -28.82
N THR A 204 -23.72 -0.33 -29.17
CA THR A 204 -24.30 -0.97 -30.38
C THR A 204 -25.77 -1.34 -30.19
N ASP A 205 -26.18 -1.80 -29.01
CA ASP A 205 -27.58 -2.06 -28.67
C ASP A 205 -28.39 -0.75 -28.64
N ALA A 206 -27.83 0.34 -28.10
CA ALA A 206 -28.44 1.68 -28.15
C ALA A 206 -28.60 2.21 -29.58
N ALA A 207 -27.59 2.03 -30.43
CA ALA A 207 -27.65 2.41 -31.85
C ALA A 207 -28.66 1.55 -32.65
N ALA A 208 -28.78 0.25 -32.34
CA ALA A 208 -29.75 -0.64 -32.96
C ALA A 208 -31.20 -0.36 -32.53
N LEU A 209 -31.40 0.07 -31.27
CA LEU A 209 -32.70 0.55 -30.77
C LEU A 209 -33.11 1.87 -31.45
N GLN A 210 -32.15 2.78 -31.72
CA GLN A 210 -32.41 4.02 -32.45
C GLN A 210 -32.67 3.80 -33.96
N ALA A 211 -32.05 2.78 -34.58
CA ALA A 211 -32.24 2.49 -36.01
C ALA A 211 -33.56 1.74 -36.34
N LYS A 212 -34.27 1.18 -35.36
CA LYS A 212 -35.54 0.46 -35.56
C LYS A 212 -36.80 1.32 -35.45
N VAL A 213 -36.69 2.62 -35.12
CA VAL A 213 -37.82 3.54 -35.08
C VAL A 213 -37.94 4.29 -36.42
N LYS A 214 -38.63 3.69 -37.40
CA LYS A 214 -39.16 4.45 -38.55
C LYS A 214 -40.28 5.38 -38.05
N PRO A 215 -40.25 6.70 -38.28
CA PRO A 215 -41.31 7.57 -37.81
C PRO A 215 -42.53 7.41 -38.73
N ARG A 216 -43.57 6.78 -38.19
CA ARG A 216 -44.93 6.84 -38.72
C ARG A 216 -45.48 8.23 -38.35
N ALA A 217 -45.91 8.98 -39.36
CA ALA A 217 -46.35 10.36 -39.23
C ALA A 217 -47.41 10.53 -38.15
N ALA A 218 -47.09 11.34 -37.14
CA ALA A 218 -48.00 11.90 -36.14
C ALA A 218 -47.78 13.44 -36.11
N PRO A 219 -48.73 14.22 -35.57
CA PRO A 219 -48.83 15.67 -35.79
C PRO A 219 -47.67 16.52 -35.23
N SER A 220 -46.69 15.92 -34.53
CA SER A 220 -45.53 16.61 -33.97
C SER A 220 -44.42 16.94 -34.99
N GLY A 221 -44.55 16.50 -36.25
CA GLY A 221 -43.48 16.63 -37.25
C GLY A 221 -43.25 18.06 -37.76
N SER A 222 -44.30 18.89 -37.80
CA SER A 222 -44.19 20.30 -38.22
C SER A 222 -43.55 21.16 -37.13
N LEU A 223 -43.92 20.97 -35.86
CA LEU A 223 -43.35 21.70 -34.73
C LEU A 223 -41.86 21.36 -34.51
N LYS A 224 -41.48 20.08 -34.64
CA LYS A 224 -40.07 19.67 -34.57
C LYS A 224 -39.21 20.24 -35.71
N ARG A 225 -39.78 20.42 -36.91
CA ARG A 225 -39.09 21.11 -38.01
C ARG A 225 -38.93 22.60 -37.72
N LYS A 226 -39.97 23.27 -37.22
CA LYS A 226 -39.88 24.67 -36.81
C LYS A 226 -38.81 24.88 -35.72
N LEU A 227 -38.74 24.00 -34.72
CA LEU A 227 -37.71 24.05 -33.68
C LEU A 227 -36.30 23.93 -34.28
N ALA A 228 -36.09 22.96 -35.19
CA ALA A 228 -34.81 22.76 -35.86
C ALA A 228 -34.42 23.96 -36.76
N ASP A 229 -35.39 24.58 -37.43
CA ASP A 229 -35.17 25.79 -38.22
C ASP A 229 -34.78 26.97 -37.31
N ILE A 230 -35.43 27.15 -36.15
CA ILE A 230 -35.10 28.19 -35.16
C ILE A 230 -33.69 27.96 -34.60
N GLU A 231 -33.33 26.73 -34.24
CA GLU A 231 -31.98 26.38 -33.76
C GLU A 231 -30.89 26.67 -34.81
N ALA A 232 -31.15 26.36 -36.08
CA ALA A 232 -30.24 26.68 -37.17
C ALA A 232 -30.05 28.19 -37.35
N HIS A 233 -31.13 28.98 -37.26
CA HIS A 233 -31.06 30.44 -37.34
C HIS A 233 -30.32 31.05 -36.14
N MET A 234 -30.58 30.58 -34.92
CA MET A 234 -29.84 31.01 -33.73
C MET A 234 -28.35 30.71 -33.86
N ALA A 235 -27.98 29.52 -34.33
CA ALA A 235 -26.58 29.16 -34.54
C ALA A 235 -25.88 30.09 -35.56
N THR A 236 -26.57 30.48 -36.64
CA THR A 236 -26.02 31.44 -37.62
C THR A 236 -25.84 32.84 -37.04
N LEU A 237 -26.81 33.34 -36.26
CA LEU A 237 -26.73 34.66 -35.64
C LEU A 237 -25.72 34.71 -34.49
N GLN A 238 -25.57 33.63 -33.71
CA GLN A 238 -24.53 33.52 -32.69
C GLN A 238 -23.13 33.53 -33.31
N ALA A 239 -22.94 32.86 -34.46
CA ALA A 239 -21.68 32.92 -35.19
C ALA A 239 -21.40 34.33 -35.75
N GLU A 240 -22.43 35.02 -36.27
CA GLU A 240 -22.32 36.42 -36.72
C GLU A 240 -21.97 37.36 -35.56
N GLY A 241 -22.66 37.24 -34.42
CA GLY A 241 -22.40 38.03 -33.22
C GLY A 241 -20.98 37.85 -32.70
N THR A 242 -20.51 36.60 -32.60
CA THR A 242 -19.14 36.28 -32.17
C THR A 242 -18.09 36.89 -33.11
N ALA A 243 -18.34 36.87 -34.42
CA ALA A 243 -17.45 37.47 -35.40
C ALA A 243 -17.41 39.01 -35.30
N LEU A 244 -18.57 39.64 -35.07
CA LEU A 244 -18.68 41.10 -34.87
C LEU A 244 -17.99 41.55 -33.56
N GLU A 245 -18.18 40.82 -32.47
CA GLU A 245 -17.49 41.06 -31.19
C GLU A 245 -15.98 40.92 -31.34
N GLY A 246 -15.53 39.86 -32.02
CA GLY A 246 -14.11 39.66 -32.32
C GLY A 246 -13.50 40.78 -33.14
N HIS A 247 -14.25 41.37 -34.08
CA HIS A 247 -13.79 42.50 -34.88
C HIS A 247 -13.76 43.81 -34.06
N LEU A 248 -14.74 44.04 -33.17
CA LEU A 248 -14.74 45.19 -32.25
C LEU A 248 -13.55 45.16 -31.29
N CYS A 249 -13.11 43.97 -30.85
CA CYS A 249 -11.91 43.79 -30.03
C CYS A 249 -10.60 44.14 -30.76
N GLN A 250 -10.59 44.21 -32.10
CA GLN A 250 -9.42 44.60 -32.90
C GLN A 250 -9.28 46.12 -33.07
N ASN A 251 -10.12 46.91 -32.38
CA ASN A 251 -10.11 48.38 -32.39
C ASN A 251 -10.18 49.00 -33.80
N PRO A 252 -11.27 48.73 -34.55
CA PRO A 252 -11.44 49.22 -35.91
C PRO A 252 -11.65 50.75 -35.94
N PRO A 253 -11.54 51.40 -37.12
CA PRO A 253 -11.79 52.83 -37.26
C PRO A 253 -13.16 53.26 -36.70
N PRO A 254 -13.33 54.50 -36.20
CA PRO A 254 -14.55 54.94 -35.52
C PRO A 254 -15.85 54.78 -36.33
N ALA A 255 -15.77 54.86 -37.67
CA ALA A 255 -16.91 54.65 -38.57
C ALA A 255 -17.37 53.18 -38.61
N ASP A 256 -16.42 52.23 -38.56
CA ASP A 256 -16.70 50.79 -38.55
C ASP A 256 -17.12 50.31 -37.16
N PHE A 257 -16.59 50.93 -36.10
CA PHE A 257 -17.00 50.66 -34.72
C PHE A 257 -18.49 50.96 -34.51
N ALA A 258 -18.97 52.11 -35.01
CA ALA A 258 -20.36 52.50 -34.87
C ALA A 258 -21.32 51.63 -35.70
N SER A 259 -20.91 51.22 -36.91
CA SER A 259 -21.73 50.37 -37.79
C SER A 259 -21.81 48.93 -37.27
N GLN A 260 -20.69 48.37 -36.82
CA GLN A 260 -20.62 47.02 -36.25
C GLN A 260 -21.30 46.94 -34.89
N GLY A 261 -21.13 47.94 -34.02
CA GLY A 261 -21.86 48.01 -32.75
C GLY A 261 -23.38 48.07 -32.95
N LYS A 262 -23.85 48.78 -33.98
CA LYS A 262 -25.27 48.81 -34.33
C LYS A 262 -25.76 47.45 -34.84
N ARG A 263 -24.98 46.78 -35.69
CA ARG A 263 -25.32 45.44 -36.20
C ARG A 263 -25.32 44.40 -35.09
N LEU A 264 -24.34 44.42 -34.18
CA LEU A 264 -24.27 43.53 -33.03
C LEU A 264 -25.49 43.68 -32.11
N LYS A 265 -25.94 44.92 -31.89
CA LYS A 265 -27.17 45.18 -31.14
C LYS A 265 -28.40 44.54 -31.82
N THR A 266 -28.53 44.69 -33.15
CA THR A 266 -29.62 44.06 -33.90
C THR A 266 -29.56 42.53 -33.86
N VAL A 267 -28.37 41.94 -33.99
CA VAL A 267 -28.18 40.48 -33.88
C VAL A 267 -28.60 39.97 -32.50
N ASN A 268 -28.27 40.69 -31.43
CA ASN A 268 -28.70 40.30 -30.07
C ASN A 268 -30.22 40.44 -29.88
N GLU A 269 -30.85 41.47 -30.45
CA GLU A 269 -32.32 41.62 -30.43
C GLU A 269 -33.01 40.48 -31.22
N GLU A 270 -32.46 40.09 -32.37
CA GLU A 270 -32.95 38.96 -33.18
C GLU A 270 -32.76 37.60 -32.47
N LEU A 271 -31.63 37.40 -31.78
CA LEU A 271 -31.38 36.20 -30.97
C LEU A 271 -32.38 36.08 -29.83
N GLN A 272 -32.62 37.16 -29.10
CA GLN A 272 -33.59 37.16 -28.00
C GLN A 272 -35.02 36.82 -28.48
N ALA A 273 -35.42 37.35 -29.65
CA ALA A 273 -36.72 37.03 -30.23
C ALA A 273 -36.82 35.55 -30.68
N LEU A 274 -35.74 34.98 -31.21
CA LEU A 274 -35.71 33.56 -31.60
C LEU A 274 -35.68 32.63 -30.38
N GLU A 275 -35.03 33.02 -29.29
CA GLU A 275 -35.05 32.28 -28.01
C GLU A 275 -36.46 32.20 -27.42
N GLU A 276 -37.22 33.30 -27.49
CA GLU A 276 -38.63 33.34 -27.05
C GLU A 276 -39.50 32.41 -27.92
N GLN A 277 -39.32 32.43 -29.24
CA GLN A 277 -39.99 31.50 -30.16
C GLN A 277 -39.60 30.04 -29.92
N TRP A 278 -38.33 29.78 -29.59
CA TRP A 278 -37.86 28.43 -29.27
C TRP A 278 -38.53 27.91 -27.98
N LEU A 279 -38.66 28.75 -26.96
CA LEU A 279 -39.36 28.44 -25.71
C LEU A 279 -40.84 28.12 -25.94
N GLU A 280 -41.54 28.92 -26.74
CA GLU A 280 -42.95 28.70 -27.10
C GLU A 280 -43.14 27.38 -27.85
N VAL A 281 -42.34 27.13 -28.89
CA VAL A 281 -42.44 25.91 -29.70
C VAL A 281 -42.05 24.67 -28.89
N SER A 282 -41.08 24.78 -28.00
CA SER A 282 -40.70 23.69 -27.09
C SER A 282 -41.83 23.33 -26.11
N ALA A 283 -42.50 24.34 -25.54
CA ALA A 283 -43.66 24.13 -24.68
C ALA A 283 -44.87 23.52 -25.43
N GLU A 284 -45.10 23.90 -26.69
CA GLU A 284 -46.11 23.26 -27.55
C GLU A 284 -45.79 21.79 -27.85
N ILE A 285 -44.50 21.45 -28.03
CA ILE A 285 -44.06 20.07 -28.21
C ILE A 285 -44.27 19.25 -26.93
N GLU A 286 -43.93 19.79 -25.75
CA GLU A 286 -44.14 19.08 -24.49
C GLU A 286 -45.62 18.84 -24.19
N SER A 287 -46.47 19.85 -24.41
CA SER A 287 -47.93 19.72 -24.21
C SER A 287 -48.58 18.73 -25.18
N THR A 288 -48.07 18.60 -26.42
CA THR A 288 -48.56 17.60 -27.38
C THR A 288 -48.04 16.19 -27.14
N ILE A 289 -46.98 16.01 -26.33
CA ILE A 289 -46.46 14.71 -25.89
C ILE A 289 -47.16 14.22 -24.61
N ALA A 290 -47.63 15.15 -23.77
CA ALA A 290 -48.29 14.83 -22.49
C ALA A 290 -49.78 14.44 -22.61
N MET A 291 -50.37 14.53 -23.82
CA MET A 291 -51.78 14.26 -24.11
C MET A 291 -51.94 12.96 -24.90
#